data_AF-A0A8T1H2K3-F1
#
_entry.id   AF-A0A8T1H2K3-F1
#
_cell.length_a   1.000
_cell.length_b   1.000
_cell.length_c   1.000
_cell.angle_alpha   90.00
_cell.angle_beta   90.00
_cell.angle_gamma   90.00
#
_symmetry.space_group_name_H-M   'P 1'
#
loop_
_entity.id
_entity.type
_entity.pdbx_description
1 polymer ?
#
loop_
_entity_poly.entity_id
_entity_poly.type
_entity_poly.pdbx_seq_one_letter_code
_entity_poly.pdbx_strand_id
1 'polypeptide(L)' 'MDVMTADFGLAFEPPHDERAQRLAFLSLKQGRISMLESIQHSRRLISRITTHPVDMAT' A
#
# COMPACT_ATOMS: atom_id res chain seq x y z
N MET A 1 -24.31 9.51 -9.62
CA MET A 1 -23.55 9.46 -8.36
C MET A 1 -22.80 10.76 -8.25
N ASP A 2 -22.96 11.39 -7.10
CA ASP A 2 -22.68 12.80 -6.84
C ASP A 2 -21.19 13.14 -7.03
N VAL A 3 -20.88 14.16 -7.84
CA VAL A 3 -19.50 14.61 -8.14
C VAL A 3 -18.71 14.91 -6.86
N MET A 4 -19.40 15.30 -5.78
CA MET A 4 -18.78 15.71 -4.52
C MET A 4 -18.15 14.54 -3.76
N THR A 5 -18.72 13.33 -3.84
CA THR A 5 -18.18 12.17 -3.10
C THR A 5 -16.92 11.59 -3.74
N ALA A 6 -16.80 11.69 -5.06
CA ALA A 6 -15.59 11.29 -5.79
C ALA A 6 -14.41 12.22 -5.50
N ASP A 7 -14.68 13.52 -5.37
CA ASP A 7 -13.65 14.55 -5.15
C ASP A 7 -13.03 14.45 -3.74
N PHE A 8 -13.82 14.11 -2.72
CA PHE A 8 -13.29 13.84 -1.39
C PHE A 8 -12.40 12.59 -1.35
N GLY A 9 -12.79 11.50 -2.02
CA GLY A 9 -11.95 10.30 -2.10
C GLY A 9 -10.59 10.61 -2.72
N LEU A 10 -10.59 11.34 -3.84
CA LEU A 10 -9.35 11.72 -4.55
C LEU A 10 -8.46 12.69 -3.74
N ALA A 11 -9.04 13.60 -2.96
CA ALA A 11 -8.29 14.57 -2.16
C ALA A 11 -7.53 13.93 -0.98
N PHE A 12 -8.00 12.79 -0.48
CA PHE A 12 -7.35 12.01 0.58
C PHE A 12 -6.62 10.77 0.06
N GLU A 13 -6.76 10.45 -1.22
CA GLU A 13 -5.99 9.39 -1.86
C GLU A 13 -4.51 9.82 -1.81
N PRO A 14 -3.64 9.08 -1.08
CA PRO A 14 -2.23 9.37 -1.13
C PRO A 14 -1.78 9.26 -2.60
N PRO A 15 -0.86 10.11 -3.08
CA PRO A 15 -0.35 9.99 -4.43
C PRO A 15 0.11 8.54 -4.62
N HIS A 16 -0.61 7.80 -5.47
CA HIS A 16 -0.37 6.40 -5.80
C HIS A 16 0.90 6.30 -6.64
N ASP A 17 2.02 6.76 -6.09
CA ASP A 17 3.32 6.42 -6.61
C ASP A 17 3.60 4.97 -6.17
N GLU A 18 2.97 4.04 -6.89
CA GLU A 18 3.19 2.61 -6.74
C GLU A 18 4.68 2.28 -6.80
N ARG A 19 5.45 3.03 -7.62
CA ARG A 19 6.88 2.85 -7.73
C ARG A 19 7.60 3.24 -6.44
N ALA A 20 7.26 4.37 -5.82
CA ALA A 20 7.79 4.75 -4.52
C ALA A 20 7.42 3.75 -3.42
N GLN A 21 6.19 3.25 -3.40
CA GLN A 21 5.76 2.24 -2.42
C GLN A 21 6.49 0.90 -2.60
N ARG A 22 6.67 0.45 -3.85
CA ARG A 22 7.47 -0.74 -4.17
C ARG A 22 8.94 -0.56 -3.77
N LEU A 23 9.52 0.62 -4.02
CA LEU A 23 10.89 0.93 -3.59
C LEU A 23 11.02 0.93 -2.06
N ALA A 24 10.04 1.47 -1.34
CA ALA A 24 10.00 1.44 0.12
C ALA A 24 9.93 0.00 0.67
N PHE A 25 9.13 -0.87 0.04
CA PHE A 25 9.06 -2.28 0.39
C PHE A 25 10.38 -3.02 0.13
N LEU A 26 11.01 -2.81 -1.02
CA LEU A 26 12.31 -3.41 -1.35
C LEU A 26 13.45 -2.92 -0.45
N SER A 27 13.32 -1.71 0.09
CA SER A 27 14.27 -1.13 1.03
C SER A 27 14.03 -1.56 2.48
N LEU A 28 12.94 -2.29 2.74
CA LEU A 28 12.57 -2.73 4.08
C LEU A 28 13.60 -3.74 4.60
N LYS A 29 14.32 -3.37 5.65
CA LYS A 29 15.22 -4.27 6.38
C LYS A 29 14.64 -4.50 7.78
N GLN A 30 14.53 -5.77 8.18
CA GLN A 30 14.00 -6.16 9.49
C GLN A 30 14.77 -5.50 10.65
N GLY A 31 16.09 -5.29 10.49
CA GLY A 31 16.91 -4.53 11.44
C GLY A 31 16.77 -5.03 12.88
N ARG A 32 16.57 -4.09 13.82
CA ARG A 32 16.28 -4.36 15.25
C ARG A 32 14.77 -4.37 15.58
N ILE A 33 13.92 -4.38 14.56
CA ILE A 33 12.47 -4.29 14.72
C ILE A 33 11.93 -5.67 15.10
N SER A 34 10.93 -5.73 15.99
CA SER A 34 10.34 -7.01 16.37
C SER A 34 9.73 -7.71 15.15
N MET A 35 9.74 -9.04 15.14
CA MET A 35 9.22 -9.82 14.00
C MET A 35 7.75 -9.47 13.70
N LEU A 36 6.95 -9.24 14.73
CA LEU A 36 5.55 -8.83 14.58
C LEU A 36 5.41 -7.46 13.91
N GLU A 37 6.16 -6.47 14.36
CA GLU A 37 6.15 -5.13 13.76
C GLU A 37 6.64 -5.17 12.31
N SER A 38 7.65 -5.98 12.00
CA SER A 38 8.12 -6.19 10.63
C SER A 38 7.02 -6.77 9.75
N ILE A 39 6.29 -7.80 10.22
CA ILE A 39 5.17 -8.41 9.47
C ILE A 39 4.04 -7.39 9.25
N GLN A 40 3.66 -6.65 10.29
CA GLN A 40 2.61 -5.63 10.20
C GLN A 40 3.00 -4.47 9.27
N HIS A 41 4.26 -4.07 9.26
CA HIS A 41 4.78 -3.04 8.37
C HIS A 41 4.76 -3.50 6.92
N SER A 42 5.29 -4.69 6.63
CA SER A 42 5.24 -5.31 5.30
C SER A 42 3.81 -5.44 4.77
N ARG A 43 2.87 -5.91 5.60
CA ARG A 43 1.46 -6.06 5.22
C ARG A 43 0.83 -4.72 4.83
N ARG A 44 1.09 -3.66 5.61
CA ARG A 44 0.58 -2.31 5.32
C ARG A 44 1.15 -1.76 4.01
N LEU A 45 2.42 -1.99 3.72
CA LEU A 45 3.03 -1.59 2.45
C LEU A 45 2.41 -2.34 1.26
N ILE A 46 2.31 -3.67 1.37
CA ILE A 46 1.71 -4.50 0.31
C ILE A 46 0.27 -4.08 0.03
N SER A 47 -0.54 -3.87 1.07
CA SER A 47 -1.93 -3.44 0.93
C SER A 47 -2.11 -2.11 0.19
N ARG A 48 -1.08 -1.25 0.16
CA ARG A 48 -1.10 0.00 -0.59
C ARG A 48 -0.66 -0.19 -2.04
N ILE A 49 0.20 -1.17 -2.31
CA ILE A 49 0.72 -1.50 -3.64
C ILE A 49 -0.30 -2.32 -4.45
N THR A 50 -0.98 -3.28 -3.82
CA THR A 50 -2.05 -4.04 -4.48
C THR A 50 -3.35 -3.25 -4.46
N THR A 51 -3.49 -2.35 -5.43
CA THR A 51 -4.77 -1.72 -5.81
C THR A 51 -5.69 -2.70 -6.55
N HIS A 52 -5.11 -3.73 -7.18
CA HIS A 52 -5.84 -4.84 -7.78
C HIS A 52 -5.50 -6.15 -7.05
N PRO A 53 -6.51 -6.96 -6.67
CA PRO A 53 -6.24 -8.30 -6.15
C PRO A 53 -5.46 -9.07 -7.22
N VAL A 54 -4.43 -9.80 -6.79
CA VAL A 54 -3.75 -10.77 -7.67
C VAL A 54 -4.85 -11.71 -8.15
N ASP A 55 -5.13 -11.67 -9.46
CA ASP A 55 -6.18 -12.48 -10.05
C ASP A 55 -5.85 -13.95 -9.80
N MET A 56 -6.59 -14.59 -8.90
CA MET A 56 -6.41 -16.00 -8.55
C MET A 56 -7.06 -16.88 -9.62
N ALA A 57 -6.79 -16.59 -10.89
CA ALA A 57 -7.18 -17.47 -11.98
C ALA A 57 -6.35 -18.76 -11.84
N THR A 58 -7.01 -19.80 -11.33
CA THR A 58 -6.51 -21.18 -11.25
C THR A 58 -7.00 -21.96 -12.44
#